data_AF-A0A7Y2BJV7-F1
#
_entry.id   AF-A0A7Y2BJV7-F1
#
_cell.length_a   1.000
_cell.length_b   1.000
_cell.length_c   1.000
_cell.angle_alpha   90.00
_cell.angle_beta   90.00
_cell.angle_gamma   90.00
#
_symmetry.space_group_name_H-M   'P 1'
#
loop_
_entity.id
_entity.type
_entity.pdbx_description
1 polymer ?
#
loop_
_entity_poly.entity_id
_entity_poly.type
_entity_poly.pdbx_seq_one_letter_code
_entity_poly.pdbx_strand_id
1 'polypeptide(L)'
;MAGKQTQKKKRKGAKRKKRQTSNLSLLPKLIGAALIVGALVVLGAYAYFSRDLPSVSSLRDYTPPQTTRVYDRNKKVIGEIFAER
;
A
#
# COMPACT_ATOMS: atom_id res chain seq x y z
N MET A 1 25.39 84.90 13.10
CA MET A 1 26.06 84.43 11.87
C MET A 1 26.48 82.98 12.06
N ALA A 2 26.24 82.14 11.02
CA ALA A 2 26.70 80.75 10.82
C ALA A 2 26.19 79.71 11.86
N GLY A 3 25.41 78.67 11.53
CA GLY A 3 25.28 77.94 10.27
C GLY A 3 25.85 76.53 10.45
N LYS A 4 24.98 75.51 10.32
CA LYS A 4 25.22 74.08 9.91
C LYS A 4 24.13 73.21 10.57
N GLN A 5 23.03 72.91 9.87
CA GLN A 5 22.89 71.72 9.02
C GLN A 5 23.40 70.43 9.68
N THR A 6 22.50 69.53 10.10
CA THR A 6 22.05 68.41 9.25
C THR A 6 21.32 67.35 10.10
N GLN A 7 20.08 67.10 9.71
CA GLN A 7 19.37 65.87 10.01
C GLN A 7 20.18 64.67 9.50
N LYS A 8 20.52 63.71 10.36
CA LYS A 8 20.98 62.38 9.95
C LYS A 8 20.02 61.29 10.43
N LYS A 9 19.03 61.06 9.56
CA LYS A 9 18.39 59.77 9.29
C LYS A 9 19.41 58.64 9.34
N LYS A 10 19.21 57.60 10.16
CA LYS A 10 19.64 56.21 9.84
C LYS A 10 19.04 55.16 10.77
N ARG A 11 18.14 54.38 10.16
CA ARG A 11 18.04 52.91 10.22
C ARG A 11 17.38 52.27 11.45
N LYS A 12 16.07 52.05 11.25
CA LYS A 12 15.26 50.92 11.73
C LYS A 12 16.13 49.69 12.05
N GLY A 13 16.35 49.43 13.34
CA GLY A 13 16.88 48.16 13.82
C GLY A 13 15.83 47.08 13.60
N ALA A 14 15.91 46.39 12.47
CA ALA A 14 15.17 45.16 12.23
C ALA A 14 15.61 44.13 13.27
N LYS A 15 14.90 44.04 14.39
CA LYS A 15 15.00 42.90 15.30
C LYS A 15 14.47 41.69 14.53
N ARG A 16 15.39 40.95 13.91
CA ARG A 16 15.16 39.61 13.34
C ARG A 16 14.46 38.78 14.42
N LYS A 17 13.14 38.67 14.34
CA LYS A 17 12.35 37.78 15.20
C LYS A 17 12.79 36.37 14.84
N LYS A 18 13.64 35.82 15.72
CA LYS A 18 14.23 34.49 15.69
C LYS A 18 13.14 33.52 15.22
N ARG A 19 13.36 32.85 14.09
CA ARG A 19 12.46 31.81 13.57
C ARG A 19 12.24 30.82 14.70
N GLN A 20 11.05 30.90 15.29
CA GLN A 20 10.59 30.03 16.34
C GLN A 20 10.28 28.71 15.63
N THR A 21 11.30 27.87 15.48
CA THR A 21 11.16 26.50 14.99
C THR A 21 10.42 25.74 16.07
N SER A 22 9.10 25.76 16.00
CA SER A 22 8.24 24.94 16.83
C SER A 22 8.59 23.48 16.61
N ASN A 23 8.66 22.72 17.70
CA ASN A 23 8.99 21.30 17.75
C ASN A 23 7.87 20.43 17.13
N LEU A 24 7.55 20.65 15.86
CA LEU A 24 6.49 19.93 15.13
C LEU A 24 7.05 18.69 14.42
N SER A 25 7.97 17.96 15.06
CA SER A 25 8.61 16.76 14.51
C SER A 25 7.92 15.45 14.89
N LEU A 26 6.77 15.51 15.57
CA LEU A 26 6.02 14.34 16.02
C LEU A 26 5.11 13.75 14.94
N LEU A 27 4.54 14.59 14.06
CA LEU A 27 3.63 14.14 13.00
C LEU A 27 4.26 13.08 12.06
N PRO A 28 5.46 13.30 11.47
CA PRO A 28 6.06 12.31 10.59
C PRO A 28 6.45 11.02 11.32
N LYS A 29 6.80 11.09 12.61
CA LYS A 29 7.12 9.92 13.43
C LYS A 29 5.88 9.07 13.71
N LEU A 30 4.75 9.71 14.01
CA LEU A 30 3.48 9.02 14.21
C LEU A 30 2.99 8.37 12.92
N ILE A 31 3.12 9.05 11.78
CA ILE A 31 2.79 8.49 10.47
C ILE A 31 3.68 7.27 10.17
N GLY A 32 5.00 7.39 10.39
CA GLY A 32 5.92 6.27 10.23
C GLY A 32 5.58 5.08 11.12
N ALA A 33 5.27 5.32 12.39
CA ALA A 33 4.84 4.27 13.33
C ALA A 33 3.54 3.60 12.89
N ALA A 34 2.55 4.38 12.44
CA ALA A 34 1.29 3.86 11.94
C ALA A 34 1.47 2.97 10.69
N LEU A 35 2.35 3.37 9.77
CA LEU A 35 2.69 2.58 8.58
C LEU A 35 3.35 1.25 8.95
N ILE A 36 4.30 1.26 9.89
CA ILE A 36 4.98 0.04 10.36
C ILE A 36 3.97 -0.91 11.00
N VAL A 37 3.13 -0.40 11.90
CA VAL A 37 2.09 -1.21 12.56
C VAL A 37 1.10 -1.76 11.53
N GLY A 38 0.65 -0.93 10.58
CA GLY A 38 -0.22 -1.37 9.50
C GLY A 38 0.40 -2.49 8.65
N ALA A 39 1.67 -2.35 8.28
CA ALA A 39 2.39 -3.37 7.51
C ALA A 39 2.52 -4.70 8.30
N LEU A 40 2.82 -4.64 9.59
CA LEU A 40 2.89 -5.82 10.45
C LEU A 40 1.54 -6.53 10.58
N VAL A 41 0.45 -5.78 10.70
CA VAL A 41 -0.91 -6.33 10.73
C VAL A 41 -1.23 -7.04 9.41
N VAL A 42 -0.97 -6.41 8.27
CA VAL A 42 -1.23 -7.01 6.95
C VAL A 42 -0.39 -8.27 6.74
N LEU A 43 0.92 -8.20 7.01
CA LEU A 43 1.82 -9.35 6.88
C LEU A 43 1.44 -10.48 7.84
N GLY A 44 1.11 -10.15 9.08
CA GLY A 44 0.68 -11.12 10.09
C GLY A 44 -0.63 -11.79 9.70
N ALA A 45 -1.62 -11.03 9.23
CA ALA A 45 -2.88 -11.57 8.73
C ALA A 45 -2.64 -12.47 7.51
N TYR A 46 -1.85 -12.01 6.54
CA TYR A 46 -1.49 -12.82 5.38
C TYR A 46 -0.85 -14.13 5.80
N ALA A 47 0.16 -14.12 6.68
CA ALA A 47 0.82 -15.33 7.17
C ALA A 47 -0.14 -16.24 7.96
N TYR A 48 -1.01 -15.68 8.79
CA TYR A 48 -1.98 -16.43 9.58
C TYR A 48 -3.00 -17.16 8.69
N PHE A 49 -3.62 -16.44 7.74
CA PHE A 49 -4.62 -17.04 6.87
C PHE A 49 -3.99 -17.93 5.80
N SER A 50 -2.86 -17.55 5.20
CA SER A 50 -2.22 -18.35 4.14
C SER A 50 -1.60 -19.66 4.63
N ARG A 51 -1.32 -19.80 5.93
CA ARG A 51 -0.68 -20.99 6.51
C ARG A 51 -1.45 -22.29 6.23
N ASP A 52 -2.78 -22.23 6.22
CA ASP A 52 -3.64 -23.39 6.02
C ASP A 52 -4.20 -23.46 4.59
N LEU A 53 -3.84 -22.51 3.72
CA LEU A 53 -4.28 -22.54 2.33
C LEU A 53 -3.43 -23.56 1.54
N PRO A 54 -4.06 -24.46 0.78
CA PRO A 54 -3.33 -25.34 -0.12
C PRO A 54 -2.59 -24.51 -1.18
N SER A 55 -1.37 -24.94 -1.52
CA SER A 55 -0.58 -24.27 -2.54
C SER A 55 -1.29 -24.37 -3.90
N VAL A 56 -1.44 -23.24 -4.58
CA VAL A 56 -2.02 -23.16 -5.95
C VAL A 56 -1.17 -23.86 -7.02
N SER A 57 -0.03 -24.46 -6.65
CA SER A 57 0.82 -25.24 -7.55
C SER A 57 0.07 -26.42 -8.16
N SER A 58 -0.88 -27.02 -7.44
CA SER A 58 -1.69 -28.15 -7.94
C SER A 58 -2.57 -27.79 -9.14
N LEU A 59 -2.89 -26.50 -9.35
CA LEU A 59 -3.63 -26.04 -10.52
C LEU A 59 -2.76 -25.93 -11.78
N ARG A 60 -1.45 -25.74 -11.63
CA ARG A 60 -0.53 -25.64 -12.77
C ARG A 60 -0.36 -26.97 -13.48
N ASP A 61 -0.33 -28.04 -12.69
CA ASP A 61 -0.14 -29.41 -13.17
C ASP A 61 -1.45 -30.20 -13.15
N TYR A 62 -2.60 -29.52 -13.04
CA TYR A 62 -3.90 -30.16 -13.07
C TYR A 62 -4.22 -30.65 -14.49
N THR A 63 -4.07 -31.95 -14.71
CA THR A 63 -4.60 -32.64 -15.88
C THR A 63 -6.01 -33.14 -15.55
N PRO A 64 -7.08 -32.42 -15.94
CA PRO A 64 -8.43 -32.88 -15.67
C PRO A 64 -8.64 -34.29 -16.26
N PRO A 65 -9.34 -35.18 -15.54
CA PRO A 65 -9.58 -36.53 -16.01
C PRO A 65 -10.31 -36.49 -17.36
N GLN A 66 -9.93 -37.41 -18.26
CA GLN A 66 -10.54 -37.52 -19.58
C GLN A 66 -12.03 -37.92 -19.45
N THR A 67 -12.94 -36.97 -19.69
CA THR A 67 -14.38 -37.24 -19.72
C THR A 67 -14.75 -38.01 -20.98
N THR A 68 -15.53 -39.09 -20.82
CA THR A 68 -16.12 -39.79 -21.98
C THR A 68 -17.45 -39.15 -22.33
N ARG A 69 -17.59 -38.66 -23.56
CA ARG A 69 -18.85 -38.12 -24.09
C ARG A 69 -19.61 -39.19 -24.86
N VAL A 70 -20.88 -39.39 -24.52
CA VAL A 70 -21.80 -40.31 -25.20
C VAL A 70 -22.62 -39.51 -26.21
N TYR A 71 -22.65 -39.97 -27.46
CA TYR A 71 -23.35 -39.31 -28.56
C TYR A 71 -24.51 -40.16 -29.08
N ASP A 72 -25.61 -39.51 -29.49
CA ASP A 72 -26.65 -40.12 -30.34
C ASP A 72 -26.18 -40.20 -31.80
N ARG A 73 -26.91 -40.96 -32.64
CA ARG A 73 -26.68 -41.11 -34.10
C ARG A 73 -26.55 -39.80 -34.86
N ASN A 74 -27.12 -38.72 -34.33
CA ASN A 74 -27.06 -37.38 -34.89
C ASN A 74 -25.87 -36.55 -34.36
N LYS A 75 -24.87 -37.17 -33.71
CA LYS A 75 -23.74 -36.51 -33.05
C LYS A 75 -24.14 -35.54 -31.93
N LYS A 76 -25.34 -35.68 -31.38
CA LYS A 76 -25.79 -34.91 -30.22
C LYS A 76 -25.26 -35.57 -28.96
N VAL A 77 -24.63 -34.81 -28.06
CA VAL A 77 -24.22 -35.31 -26.74
C VAL A 77 -25.47 -35.67 -25.93
N ILE A 78 -25.53 -36.91 -25.45
CA ILE A 78 -26.62 -37.44 -24.61
C ILE A 78 -26.18 -37.80 -23.20
N GLY A 79 -24.88 -37.74 -22.91
CA GLY A 79 -24.34 -37.95 -21.58
C GLY A 79 -22.83 -37.74 -21.53
N GLU A 80 -22.31 -37.50 -20.32
CA GLU A 80 -20.89 -37.40 -20.03
C GLU A 80 -20.57 -38.31 -18.83
N ILE A 81 -19.49 -39.07 -18.90
CA ILE A 81 -19.02 -39.96 -17.83
C ILE A 81 -17.74 -39.36 -17.26
N PHE A 82 -17.75 -39.07 -15.96
CA PHE A 82 -16.64 -38.52 -15.20
C PHE A 82 -15.97 -39.60 -14.35
N ALA A 83 -14.65 -39.50 -14.18
CA ALA A 83 -13.87 -40.44 -13.37
C ALA A 83 -14.01 -40.19 -11.86
N GLU A 84 -14.40 -38.98 -11.45
CA GLU A 84 -14.53 -38.57 -10.06
C GLU A 84 -16.01 -38.24 -9.75
N ARG A 85 -16.44 -38.53 -8.51
CA ARG A 85 -17.85 -38.56 -8.08
C ARG A 85 -18.36 -37.24 -7.54
#